data_AF-A0A9P0WXQ4-F1
#
_entry.id   AF-A0A9P0WXQ4-F1
#
_cell.length_a   1.000
_cell.length_b   1.000
_cell.length_c   1.000
_cell.angle_alpha   90.00
_cell.angle_beta   90.00
_cell.angle_gamma   90.00
#
_symmetry.space_group_name_H-M   'P 1'
#
loop_
_entity.id
_entity.type
_entity.pdbx_description
1 polymer ?
#
loop_
_entity_poly.entity_id
_entity_poly.type
_entity_poly.pdbx_seq_one_letter_code
_entity_poly.pdbx_strand_id
1 'polypeptide(L)'
;MGADDNPAYVPVVTSSFSHKMSFFQRVENTIVHYLTDKVHQTLLKKERNLIEKSFGVRIADIQELANNQSLILVNSYHVLNGVYPRVPGIVEVGGIHIQPKNDTIPTFIEKYLNESNHGVILFSFGSLICSSSLSRKTEKLN
;
A
#
# COMPACT_ATOMS: atom_id res chain seq x y z
N MET A 1 -11.56 7.21 3.38
CA MET A 1 -11.28 7.92 2.11
C MET A 1 -12.49 7.76 1.20
N GLY A 2 -13.52 8.62 1.28
CA GLY A 2 -14.66 8.65 0.34
C GLY A 2 -15.62 7.44 0.35
N ALA A 3 -15.11 6.24 0.64
CA ALA A 3 -15.82 5.09 1.17
C ALA A 3 -15.27 4.86 2.58
N ASP A 4 -16.16 4.84 3.55
CA ASP A 4 -15.81 4.46 4.91
C ASP A 4 -15.85 2.94 5.01
N ASP A 5 -14.69 2.36 5.34
CA ASP A 5 -14.61 0.93 5.59
C ASP A 5 -15.38 0.60 6.87
N ASN A 6 -16.18 -0.47 6.85
CA ASN A 6 -16.90 -0.90 8.04
C ASN A 6 -15.96 -1.71 8.95
N PRO A 7 -15.57 -1.19 10.14
CA PRO A 7 -14.61 -1.86 11.01
C PRO A 7 -15.16 -3.16 11.64
N ALA A 8 -16.45 -3.46 11.47
CA ALA A 8 -17.00 -4.76 11.86
C ALA A 8 -16.61 -5.90 10.90
N TYR A 9 -16.25 -5.58 9.65
CA TYR A 9 -15.97 -6.57 8.59
C TYR A 9 -14.57 -6.41 7.97
N VAL A 10 -13.99 -5.22 8.06
CA VAL A 10 -12.66 -4.92 7.55
C VAL A 10 -11.69 -4.78 8.72
N PRO A 11 -10.70 -5.68 8.88
CA PRO A 11 -9.69 -5.55 9.91
C PRO A 11 -8.79 -4.34 9.62
N VAL A 12 -8.34 -3.65 10.66
CA VAL A 12 -7.35 -2.58 10.53
C VAL A 12 -6.06 -3.21 9.97
N VAL A 13 -5.43 -2.54 9.00
CA VAL A 13 -4.24 -3.03 8.28
C VAL A 13 -3.09 -3.41 9.21
N THR A 14 -2.99 -2.76 10.38
CA THR A 14 -1.95 -3.03 11.38
C THR A 14 -2.33 -4.13 12.38
N SER A 15 -3.50 -4.75 12.26
CA SER A 15 -3.97 -5.81 13.14
C SER A 15 -3.67 -7.20 12.58
N SER A 16 -3.56 -8.20 13.46
CA SER A 16 -3.42 -9.61 13.06
C SER A 16 -4.77 -10.30 12.78
N PHE A 17 -5.86 -9.53 12.67
CA PHE A 17 -7.19 -10.09 12.48
C PHE A 17 -7.44 -10.44 11.01
N SER A 18 -8.20 -11.53 10.80
CA SER A 18 -8.72 -11.87 9.47
C SER A 18 -10.11 -11.26 9.26
N HIS A 19 -10.67 -11.41 8.06
CA HIS A 19 -12.07 -11.07 7.76
C HIS A 19 -13.09 -11.82 8.64
N LYS A 20 -12.70 -12.93 9.27
CA LYS A 20 -13.51 -13.65 10.26
C LYS A 20 -13.12 -13.21 11.67
N MET A 21 -13.84 -12.22 12.22
CA MET A 21 -13.68 -11.71 13.58
C MET A 21 -14.83 -12.15 14.48
N SER A 22 -14.54 -12.48 15.74
CA SER A 22 -15.53 -12.62 16.81
C SER A 22 -16.13 -11.27 17.21
N PHE A 23 -17.19 -11.26 18.02
CA PHE A 23 -17.80 -10.00 18.48
C PHE A 23 -16.79 -9.08 19.18
N PHE A 24 -16.01 -9.62 20.13
CA PHE A 24 -15.02 -8.83 20.87
C PHE A 24 -13.88 -8.35 19.97
N GLN A 25 -13.45 -9.17 19.01
CA GLN A 25 -12.46 -8.74 18.01
C GLN A 25 -12.97 -7.60 17.14
N ARG A 26 -14.27 -7.60 16.77
CA ARG A 26 -14.88 -6.48 16.04
C ARG A 26 -14.92 -5.19 16.88
N VAL A 27 -15.21 -5.31 18.17
CA VAL A 27 -15.20 -4.16 19.10
C VAL A 27 -13.79 -3.59 19.22
N GLU A 28 -12.80 -4.45 19.47
CA GLU A 28 -11.39 -4.07 19.53
C GLU A 28 -10.93 -3.41 18.21
N ASN A 29 -11.24 -4.04 17.07
CA ASN A 29 -10.92 -3.50 15.74
C ASN A 29 -11.54 -2.12 15.52
N THR A 30 -12.78 -1.91 15.96
CA THR A 30 -13.47 -0.62 15.86
C THR A 30 -12.82 0.47 16.70
N ILE A 31 -12.41 0.14 17.93
CA ILE A 31 -11.69 1.07 18.81
C ILE A 31 -10.35 1.46 18.18
N VAL A 32 -9.57 0.45 17.73
CA VAL A 32 -8.27 0.67 17.10
C VAL A 32 -8.43 1.50 15.82
N HIS A 33 -9.42 1.18 14.98
CA HIS A 33 -9.73 1.92 13.76
C HIS A 33 -9.98 3.41 14.02
N TYR A 34 -10.78 3.74 15.04
CA TYR A 34 -11.07 5.14 15.36
C TYR A 34 -9.83 5.87 15.89
N LEU A 35 -9.01 5.21 16.71
CA LEU A 35 -7.76 5.78 17.21
C LEU A 35 -6.77 6.04 16.07
N THR A 36 -6.60 5.09 15.16
CA THR A 36 -5.68 5.24 14.02
C THR A 36 -6.17 6.31 13.06
N ASP A 37 -7.48 6.40 12.79
CA ASP A 37 -8.06 7.48 11.98
C ASP A 37 -7.77 8.86 12.60
N LYS A 38 -7.96 9.04 13.91
CA LYS A 38 -7.64 10.32 14.58
C LYS A 38 -6.17 10.70 14.47
N VAL A 39 -5.26 9.74 14.63
CA VAL A 39 -3.83 9.97 14.46
C VAL A 39 -3.53 10.35 13.01
N HIS A 40 -4.10 9.61 12.05
CA HIS A 40 -3.92 9.86 10.62
C HIS A 40 -4.38 11.26 10.22
N GLN A 41 -5.59 11.66 10.61
CA GLN A 41 -6.13 13.01 10.36
C GLN A 41 -5.24 14.12 10.92
N THR A 42 -4.62 13.88 12.09
CA THR A 42 -3.70 14.84 12.70
C THR A 42 -2.40 14.94 11.89
N LEU A 43 -1.87 13.82 11.40
CA LEU A 43 -0.69 13.79 10.54
C LEU A 43 -0.94 14.48 9.21
N LEU A 44 -2.06 14.19 8.53
CA LEU A 44 -2.43 14.82 7.27
C LEU A 44 -2.53 16.35 7.39
N LYS A 45 -3.09 16.87 8.48
CA LYS A 45 -3.12 18.32 8.75
C LYS A 45 -1.72 18.91 8.90
N LYS A 46 -0.81 18.21 9.57
CA LYS A 46 0.59 18.66 9.72
C LYS A 46 1.31 18.64 8.37
N GLU A 47 1.16 17.56 7.60
CA GLU A 47 1.73 17.44 6.25
C GLU A 47 1.23 18.54 5.33
N ARG A 48 -0.07 18.83 5.36
CA ARG A 48 -0.66 19.95 4.64
C ARG A 48 0.01 21.27 5.00
N ASN A 49 0.09 21.60 6.29
CA ASN A 49 0.71 22.85 6.72
C ASN A 49 2.18 22.96 6.28
N LEU A 50 2.92 21.84 6.26
CA LEU A 50 4.30 21.81 5.77
C LEU A 50 4.36 22.07 4.27
N ILE A 51 3.52 21.41 3.47
CA ILE A 51 3.46 21.61 2.02
C ILE A 51 3.08 23.06 1.69
N GLU A 52 2.04 23.59 2.32
CA GLU A 52 1.59 24.96 2.05
C GLU A 52 2.66 26.00 2.41
N LYS A 53 3.37 25.79 3.53
CA LYS A 53 4.49 26.65 3.93
C LYS A 53 5.70 26.55 3.00
N SER A 54 6.06 25.35 2.57
CA SER A 54 7.25 25.11 1.76
C SER A 54 7.08 25.54 0.30
N PHE A 55 5.88 25.37 -0.26
CA PHE A 55 5.61 25.62 -1.68
C PHE A 55 4.79 26.88 -1.92
N GLY A 56 4.27 27.54 -0.88
CA GLY A 56 3.47 28.77 -1.01
C GLY A 56 2.13 28.56 -1.70
N VAL A 57 1.64 27.32 -1.77
CA VAL A 57 0.37 26.95 -2.39
C VAL A 57 -0.65 26.60 -1.32
N ARG A 58 -1.94 26.77 -1.62
CA ARG A 58 -3.02 26.23 -0.79
C ARG A 58 -3.48 24.91 -1.39
N ILE A 59 -3.42 23.83 -0.62
CA ILE A 59 -3.93 22.53 -1.06
C ILE A 59 -5.32 22.32 -0.49
N ALA A 60 -6.20 21.59 -1.19
CA ALA A 60 -7.53 21.27 -0.67
C ALA A 60 -7.45 20.28 0.50
N ASP A 61 -8.47 20.24 1.35
CA ASP A 61 -8.51 19.23 2.41
C ASP A 61 -8.72 17.85 1.81
N ILE A 62 -8.00 16.84 2.30
CA ILE A 62 -8.14 15.47 1.80
C ILE A 62 -9.58 14.97 1.99
N GLN A 63 -10.26 15.39 3.05
CA GLN A 63 -11.65 15.01 3.31
C GLN A 63 -12.61 15.70 2.34
N GLU A 64 -12.31 16.94 1.94
CA GLU A 64 -13.06 17.69 0.93
C GLU A 64 -12.88 17.06 -0.47
N LEU A 65 -11.63 16.74 -0.84
CA LEU A 65 -11.31 15.97 -2.05
C LEU A 65 -12.05 14.63 -2.06
N ALA A 66 -12.07 13.93 -0.93
CA ALA A 66 -12.70 12.63 -0.81
C ALA A 66 -14.23 12.66 -0.96
N ASN A 67 -14.88 13.78 -0.60
CA ASN A 67 -16.32 13.96 -0.73
C ASN A 67 -16.75 14.43 -2.12
N ASN A 68 -15.84 15.02 -2.90
CA ASN A 68 -16.13 15.59 -4.21
C ASN A 68 -15.64 14.72 -5.40
N GLN A 69 -15.25 13.48 -5.14
CA GLN A 69 -14.78 12.57 -6.18
C GLN A 69 -15.91 11.66 -6.69
N SER A 70 -16.06 11.58 -8.02
CA SER A 70 -17.01 10.64 -8.64
C SER A 70 -16.41 9.25 -8.93
N LEU A 71 -15.07 9.16 -8.94
CA LEU A 71 -14.33 7.95 -9.29
C LEU A 71 -12.98 7.91 -8.56
N ILE A 72 -12.63 6.74 -8.04
CA ILE A 72 -11.33 6.42 -7.43
C ILE A 72 -10.74 5.23 -8.16
N LEU A 73 -9.54 5.40 -8.72
CA LEU A 73 -8.77 4.32 -9.31
C LEU A 73 -7.78 3.79 -8.27
N VAL A 74 -7.91 2.52 -7.90
CA VAL A 74 -7.04 1.89 -6.90
C VAL A 74 -6.15 0.84 -7.55
N ASN A 75 -4.84 0.96 -7.37
CA ASN A 75 -3.87 -0.03 -7.83
C ASN A 75 -3.86 -1.25 -6.87
N SER A 76 -4.96 -1.99 -6.85
CA SER A 76 -5.19 -3.14 -6.00
C SER A 76 -6.03 -4.17 -6.75
N TYR A 77 -6.01 -5.43 -6.31
CA TYR A 77 -6.81 -6.49 -6.92
C TYR A 77 -7.44 -7.38 -5.84
N HIS A 78 -8.76 -7.52 -5.84
CA HIS A 78 -9.52 -8.23 -4.80
C HIS A 78 -9.12 -9.69 -4.63
N VAL A 79 -8.64 -10.36 -5.69
CA VAL A 79 -8.15 -11.76 -5.59
C VAL A 79 -6.95 -11.86 -4.66
N LEU A 80 -6.09 -10.84 -4.65
CA LEU A 80 -4.90 -10.80 -3.80
C LEU A 80 -5.20 -10.26 -2.39
N ASN A 81 -6.15 -9.33 -2.29
CA ASN A 81 -6.41 -8.57 -1.06
C ASN A 81 -7.67 -9.01 -0.29
N GLY A 82 -8.37 -10.03 -0.77
CA GLY A 82 -9.67 -10.43 -0.26
C GLY A 82 -10.81 -9.56 -0.79
N VAL A 83 -12.04 -10.09 -0.66
CA VAL A 83 -13.26 -9.40 -1.09
C VAL A 83 -13.85 -8.66 0.11
N TYR A 84 -14.10 -7.37 -0.07
CA TYR A 84 -14.80 -6.54 0.91
C TYR A 84 -15.76 -5.57 0.20
N PRO A 85 -16.80 -5.08 0.91
CA PRO A 85 -17.77 -4.16 0.32
C PRO A 85 -17.07 -2.89 -0.18
N ARG A 86 -17.23 -2.57 -1.47
CA ARG A 86 -16.76 -1.32 -2.08
C ARG A 86 -17.94 -0.57 -2.68
N VAL A 87 -17.84 0.76 -2.70
CA VAL A 87 -18.81 1.60 -3.43
C VAL A 87 -18.53 1.53 -4.94
N PRO A 88 -19.54 1.68 -5.81
CA PRO A 88 -19.37 1.61 -7.27
C PRO A 88 -18.36 2.61 -7.85
N GLY A 89 -18.11 3.73 -7.14
CA GLY A 89 -17.11 4.73 -7.54
C GLY A 89 -15.66 4.28 -7.36
N ILE A 90 -15.38 3.06 -6.87
CA ILE A 90 -14.01 2.54 -6.72
C ILE A 90 -13.75 1.48 -7.79
N VAL A 91 -12.76 1.72 -8.65
CA VAL A 91 -12.36 0.81 -9.73
C VAL A 91 -10.94 0.30 -9.50
N GLU A 92 -10.80 -1.02 -9.50
CA GLU A 92 -9.52 -1.71 -9.37
C GLU A 92 -8.75 -1.69 -10.69
N VAL A 93 -7.57 -1.06 -10.67
CA VAL A 93 -6.62 -0.97 -11.80
C VAL A 93 -5.26 -1.53 -11.39
N GLY A 94 -5.26 -2.74 -10.83
CA GLY A 94 -4.05 -3.44 -10.41
C GLY A 94 -3.03 -3.56 -11.55
N GLY A 95 -1.79 -3.18 -11.29
CA GLY A 95 -0.71 -3.25 -12.28
C GLY A 95 -0.73 -2.13 -13.33
N ILE A 96 -1.51 -1.05 -13.14
CA ILE A 96 -1.56 0.08 -14.09
C ILE A 96 -0.19 0.72 -14.39
N HIS A 97 0.77 0.56 -13.47
CA HIS A 97 2.14 1.07 -13.63
C HIS A 97 3.06 0.14 -14.44
N ILE A 98 2.61 -1.08 -14.74
CA ILE A 98 3.38 -2.06 -15.51
C ILE A 98 3.27 -1.69 -16.99
N GLN A 99 4.40 -1.30 -17.58
CA GLN A 99 4.43 -1.01 -19.02
C GLN A 99 4.38 -2.34 -19.80
N PRO A 100 3.63 -2.42 -20.91
CA PRO A 100 3.58 -3.62 -21.74
C PRO A 100 4.89 -3.87 -22.50
N LYS A 101 5.78 -2.87 -22.52
CA LYS A 101 7.08 -2.98 -23.18
C LYS A 101 8.04 -3.72 -22.25
N ASN A 102 8.44 -4.91 -22.70
CA ASN A 102 9.57 -5.61 -22.11
C ASN A 102 10.84 -4.84 -22.48
N ASP A 103 11.30 -3.96 -21.59
CA ASP A 103 12.68 -3.51 -21.69
C ASP A 103 13.58 -4.75 -21.70
N THR A 104 14.52 -4.79 -22.63
CA THR A 104 15.45 -5.92 -22.75
C THR A 104 16.19 -6.09 -21.43
N ILE A 105 15.95 -7.21 -20.77
CA ILE A 105 16.70 -7.60 -19.58
C ILE A 105 18.19 -7.64 -19.93
N PRO A 106 19.08 -7.23 -19.02
CA PRO A 106 20.52 -7.32 -19.26
C PRO A 106 20.92 -8.75 -19.65
N THR A 107 21.78 -8.89 -20.65
CA THR A 107 22.16 -10.20 -21.22
C THR A 107 22.71 -11.18 -20.20
N PHE A 108 23.37 -10.68 -19.14
CA PHE A 108 23.85 -11.54 -18.05
C PHE A 108 22.71 -12.14 -17.20
N ILE A 109 21.61 -11.39 -16.98
CA ILE A 109 20.42 -11.88 -16.27
C ILE A 109 19.70 -12.90 -17.13
N GLU A 110 19.53 -12.61 -18.42
CA GLU A 110 18.90 -13.53 -19.38
C GLU A 110 19.65 -14.86 -19.44
N LYS A 111 20.97 -14.81 -19.57
CA LYS A 111 21.83 -16.00 -19.55
C LYS A 111 21.65 -16.79 -18.25
N TYR A 112 21.70 -16.11 -17.10
CA TYR A 112 21.54 -16.74 -15.79
C TYR A 112 20.16 -17.41 -15.60
N LEU A 113 19.09 -16.77 -16.09
CA LEU A 113 17.74 -17.33 -16.07
C LEU A 113 17.64 -18.58 -16.95
N ASN A 114 18.22 -18.53 -18.16
CA ASN A 114 18.14 -19.62 -19.14
C ASN A 114 19.03 -20.83 -18.79
N GLU A 115 20.17 -20.61 -18.12
CA GLU A 115 21.10 -21.67 -17.73
C GLU A 115 20.74 -22.35 -16.40
N SER A 116 19.75 -21.84 -15.66
CA SER A 116 19.36 -22.42 -14.38
C SER A 116 18.50 -23.68 -14.55
N ASN A 117 19.02 -24.82 -14.10
CA ASN A 117 18.29 -26.09 -14.08
C ASN A 117 17.20 -26.17 -12.99
N HIS A 118 17.23 -25.29 -11.98
CA HIS A 118 16.36 -25.40 -10.78
C HIS A 118 15.53 -24.13 -10.56
N GLY A 119 15.48 -23.23 -11.55
CA GLY A 119 14.82 -21.94 -11.44
C GLY A 119 15.67 -20.88 -10.74
N VAL A 120 15.12 -19.67 -10.60
CA VAL A 120 15.83 -18.52 -10.02
C VAL A 120 14.95 -17.86 -8.96
N ILE A 121 15.57 -17.39 -7.89
CA ILE A 121 14.90 -16.62 -6.84
C ILE A 121 15.22 -15.14 -7.05
N LEU A 122 14.19 -14.34 -7.33
CA LEU A 122 14.32 -12.88 -7.32
C LEU A 122 14.19 -12.38 -5.88
N PHE A 123 15.21 -11.68 -5.41
CA PHE A 123 15.22 -11.06 -4.09
C PHE A 123 15.42 -9.55 -4.22
N SER A 124 14.50 -8.76 -3.65
CA SER A 124 14.55 -7.31 -3.64
C SER A 124 13.91 -6.76 -2.37
N PHE A 125 14.56 -5.78 -1.76
CA PHE A 125 14.06 -5.05 -0.59
C PHE A 125 13.22 -3.81 -0.95
N GLY A 126 13.04 -3.55 -2.24
CA GLY A 126 12.50 -2.28 -2.72
C GLY A 126 13.52 -1.14 -2.62
N SER A 127 13.07 0.08 -2.93
CA SER A 127 13.94 1.26 -3.02
C SER A 127 14.30 1.90 -1.68
N LEU A 128 13.63 1.52 -0.59
CA LEU A 128 13.80 2.15 0.71
C LEU A 128 15.04 1.66 1.46
N ILE A 129 15.50 0.44 1.20
CA ILE A 129 16.68 -0.13 1.84
C ILE A 129 17.87 0.05 0.91
N CYS A 130 18.85 0.84 1.35
CA CYS A 130 20.13 0.93 0.65
C CYS A 130 20.98 -0.29 1.01
N SER A 131 21.26 -1.17 0.06
CA SER A 131 22.07 -2.38 0.29
C SER A 131 23.44 -2.06 0.91
N SER A 132 24.02 -0.89 0.61
CA SER A 132 25.31 -0.47 1.18
C SER A 132 25.25 -0.08 2.67
N SER A 133 24.06 0.10 3.24
CA SER A 133 23.87 0.34 4.67
C SER A 133 23.76 -0.95 5.51
N LEU A 134 23.70 -2.11 4.87
CA LEU A 134 23.67 -3.40 5.56
C LEU A 134 25.06 -3.73 6.12
N SER A 135 25.11 -4.25 7.35
CA SER A 135 26.39 -4.56 8.00
C SER A 135 27.14 -5.70 7.26
N ARG A 136 28.47 -5.65 7.24
CA ARG A 136 29.34 -6.68 6.63
C ARG A 136 29.12 -8.11 7.14
N LYS A 137 28.49 -8.30 8.31
CA LYS A 137 28.20 -9.63 8.86
C LYS A 137 27.16 -10.40 8.05
N THR A 138 26.26 -9.71 7.34
CA THR A 138 25.25 -10.33 6.46
C THR A 138 25.71 -10.47 5.01
N GLU A 139 26.85 -9.88 4.65
CA GLU A 139 27.42 -9.91 3.29
C GLU A 139 28.14 -11.23 2.97
N LYS A 140 28.43 -12.06 3.98
CA LYS A 140 29.14 -13.35 3.85
C LYS A 140 28.23 -14.58 3.66
N LEU A 141 26.94 -14.38 3.39
CA LEU A 141 26.01 -15.44 3.02
C LEU A 141 25.75 -15.34 1.51
N ASN A 142 26.79 -15.57 0.70
CA ASN A 142 26.73 -15.93 -0.72
C ASN A 142 28.08 -16.49 -1.14
#